data_AF-A0A0A7M2K6-F1
#
_entry.id   AF-A0A0A7M2K6-F1
#
_cell.length_a   1.000
_cell.length_b   1.000
_cell.length_c   1.000
_cell.angle_alpha   90.00
_cell.angle_beta   90.00
_cell.angle_gamma   90.00
#
_symmetry.space_group_name_H-M   'P 1'
#
loop_
_entity.id
_entity.type
_entity.pdbx_description
1 polymer ?
#
loop_
_entity_poly.entity_id
_entity_poly.type
_entity_poly.pdbx_seq_one_letter_code
_entity_poly.pdbx_strand_id
1 'polypeptide(L)'
;SIVNNHPHKGTSDVCTALARSFADIGDIIRGIDMFKPNVHDKVEKGLREVFKKIHDEMEGEVKNYYNPDGSGNYYKLREAWWDVNRNKVWESITCGALPKSAYFMQSEDNKQLFSYLKCGHNKKNDPPTNLDYVPQYVRWFEEWA
;
A
#
# COMPACT_ATOMS: atom_id res chain seq x y z
N SER A 1 3.58 12.32 11.84
CA SER A 1 3.08 12.03 10.47
C SER A 1 4.17 12.40 9.48
N ILE A 2 4.41 11.57 8.46
CA ILE A 2 5.41 11.81 7.40
C ILE A 2 5.29 13.22 6.85
N VAL A 3 4.07 13.64 6.50
CA VAL A 3 3.77 14.98 6.00
C VAL A 3 4.32 16.11 6.89
N ASN A 4 4.21 15.96 8.21
CA ASN A 4 4.60 17.02 9.16
C ASN A 4 6.10 17.05 9.43
N ASN A 5 6.75 15.88 9.37
CA ASN A 5 8.15 15.71 9.75
C ASN A 5 9.11 15.68 8.54
N HIS A 6 8.58 15.58 7.32
CA HIS A 6 9.40 15.53 6.10
C HIS A 6 10.01 16.91 5.80
N PRO A 7 11.34 17.02 5.60
CA PRO A 7 12.01 18.32 5.38
C PRO A 7 11.48 19.04 4.13
N HIS A 8 11.13 18.27 3.09
CA HIS A 8 10.61 18.79 1.81
C HIS A 8 9.10 18.56 1.62
N LYS A 9 8.29 18.83 2.65
CA LYS A 9 6.83 18.60 2.69
C LYS A 9 5.97 19.20 1.56
N GLY A 10 6.53 20.10 0.76
CA GLY A 10 5.85 20.81 -0.32
C GLY A 10 6.31 20.43 -1.73
N THR A 11 7.03 19.32 -1.87
CA THR A 11 7.67 18.87 -3.12
C THR A 11 7.19 17.45 -3.47
N SER A 12 7.73 16.87 -4.54
CA SER A 12 7.53 15.46 -4.86
C SER A 12 8.06 14.51 -3.79
N ASP A 13 9.08 14.89 -3.02
CA ASP A 13 9.79 14.00 -2.11
C ASP A 13 8.88 13.46 -1.01
N VAL A 14 7.99 14.30 -0.48
CA VAL A 14 6.99 13.84 0.51
C VAL A 14 6.02 12.84 -0.11
N CYS A 15 5.67 13.01 -1.39
CA CYS A 15 4.80 12.08 -2.08
C CYS A 15 5.52 10.74 -2.32
N THR A 16 6.82 10.75 -2.58
CA THR A 16 7.68 9.55 -2.66
C THR A 16 7.73 8.81 -1.34
N ALA A 17 7.98 9.51 -0.23
CA ALA A 17 7.95 8.91 1.11
C ALA A 17 6.57 8.30 1.44
N LEU A 18 5.48 8.99 1.08
CA LEU A 18 4.12 8.45 1.24
C LEU A 18 3.88 7.22 0.35
N ALA A 19 4.43 7.19 -0.87
CA ALA A 19 4.33 6.04 -1.78
C ALA A 19 5.06 4.80 -1.25
N ARG A 20 6.24 4.98 -0.63
CA ARG A 20 6.97 3.89 0.04
C ARG A 20 6.17 3.33 1.22
N SER A 21 5.67 4.21 2.09
CA SER A 21 4.82 3.79 3.21
C SER A 21 3.51 3.12 2.78
N PHE A 22 2.90 3.58 1.68
CA PHE A 22 1.72 2.95 1.09
C PHE A 22 2.01 1.52 0.62
N ALA A 23 3.16 1.30 -0.03
CA ALA A 23 3.58 -0.02 -0.46
C ALA A 23 3.85 -0.97 0.73
N ASP A 24 4.51 -0.48 1.78
CA ASP A 24 4.76 -1.27 2.99
C ASP A 24 3.46 -1.61 3.75
N ILE A 25 2.49 -0.68 3.81
CA ILE A 25 1.15 -0.98 4.35
C ILE A 25 0.46 -2.06 3.51
N GLY A 26 0.58 -2.00 2.19
CA GLY A 26 0.07 -3.03 1.28
C GLY A 26 0.68 -4.40 1.57
N ASP A 27 1.98 -4.46 1.78
CA ASP A 27 2.69 -5.71 2.10
C ASP A 27 2.29 -6.28 3.48
N ILE A 28 2.10 -5.41 4.48
CA ILE A 28 1.60 -5.81 5.80
C ILE A 28 0.20 -6.41 5.67
N ILE A 29 -0.71 -5.74 4.96
CA ILE A 29 -2.10 -6.22 4.78
C ILE A 29 -2.12 -7.55 4.02
N ARG A 30 -1.26 -7.71 3.02
CA ARG A 30 -1.17 -8.91 2.19
C ARG A 30 -0.40 -10.06 2.85
N GLY A 31 0.28 -9.79 3.96
CA GLY A 31 1.07 -10.77 4.70
C GLY A 31 2.37 -11.16 3.99
N ILE A 32 2.93 -10.24 3.19
CA ILE A 32 4.20 -10.41 2.48
C ILE A 32 5.31 -9.47 2.99
N ASP A 33 5.00 -8.62 3.97
CA ASP A 33 6.01 -7.83 4.68
C ASP A 33 7.05 -8.73 5.36
N MET A 34 8.33 -8.41 5.15
CA MET A 34 9.45 -9.19 5.69
C MET A 34 9.86 -8.75 7.10
N PHE A 35 9.37 -7.59 7.58
CA PHE A 35 9.77 -7.05 8.87
C PHE A 35 9.09 -7.77 10.04
N LYS A 36 9.89 -8.27 10.98
CA LYS A 36 9.38 -8.90 12.22
C LYS A 36 9.70 -8.01 13.42
N PRO A 37 8.76 -7.14 13.86
CA PRO A 37 9.04 -6.18 14.91
C PRO A 37 9.29 -6.83 16.28
N ASN A 38 8.71 -8.00 16.53
CA ASN A 38 8.89 -8.80 17.74
C ASN A 38 8.39 -10.23 17.52
N VAL A 39 8.71 -11.12 18.45
CA VAL A 39 8.30 -12.54 18.42
C VAL A 39 6.80 -12.77 18.53
N HIS A 40 6.02 -11.78 19.00
CA HIS A 40 4.58 -11.96 19.20
C HIS A 40 3.77 -11.70 17.93
N ASP A 41 4.28 -10.86 17.03
CA ASP A 41 3.71 -10.57 15.71
C ASP A 41 2.19 -10.28 15.75
N LYS A 42 1.80 -9.34 16.62
CA LYS A 42 0.38 -9.05 16.91
C LYS A 42 -0.37 -8.50 15.71
N VAL A 43 0.31 -7.76 14.81
CA VAL A 43 -0.30 -7.17 13.62
C VAL A 43 -0.72 -8.26 12.65
N GLU A 44 0.20 -9.15 12.26
CA GLU A 44 -0.11 -10.24 11.33
C GLU A 44 -1.15 -11.19 11.94
N LYS A 45 -1.01 -11.57 13.23
CA LYS A 45 -2.03 -12.39 13.91
C LYS A 45 -3.42 -11.74 13.90
N GLY A 46 -3.49 -10.44 14.18
CA GLY A 46 -4.75 -9.70 14.12
C GLY A 46 -5.36 -9.69 12.72
N LEU A 47 -4.54 -9.43 11.70
CA LEU A 47 -4.98 -9.46 10.30
C LEU A 47 -5.47 -10.85 9.89
N ARG A 48 -4.79 -11.93 10.31
CA ARG A 48 -5.24 -13.31 10.05
C ARG A 48 -6.63 -13.57 10.62
N GLU A 49 -6.89 -13.15 11.86
CA GLU A 49 -8.21 -13.33 12.47
C GLU A 49 -9.29 -12.50 11.78
N VAL A 50 -8.97 -11.28 11.31
CA VAL A 50 -9.91 -10.47 10.52
C VAL A 50 -10.25 -11.15 9.19
N PHE A 51 -9.24 -11.57 8.43
CA PHE A 51 -9.46 -12.22 7.14
C PHE A 51 -10.11 -13.60 7.25
N LYS A 52 -9.86 -14.31 8.36
CA LYS A 52 -10.60 -15.53 8.71
C LYS A 52 -12.09 -15.26 8.85
N LYS A 53 -12.48 -14.23 9.61
CA LYS A 53 -13.91 -13.86 9.76
C LYS A 53 -14.54 -13.47 8.43
N ILE A 54 -13.83 -12.69 7.61
CA ILE A 54 -14.31 -12.31 6.27
C ILE A 54 -14.51 -13.56 5.40
N HIS A 55 -13.58 -14.52 5.43
CA HIS A 55 -13.70 -15.80 4.71
C HIS A 55 -14.83 -16.69 5.26
N ASP A 56 -15.01 -16.72 6.58
CA ASP A 56 -16.04 -17.53 7.23
C ASP A 56 -17.46 -17.09 6.83
N GLU A 57 -17.67 -15.79 6.60
CA GLU A 57 -18.91 -15.19 6.10
C GLU A 57 -19.17 -15.43 4.60
N MET A 58 -18.19 -15.95 3.84
CA MET A 58 -18.39 -16.31 2.44
C MET A 58 -19.11 -17.66 2.30
N GLU A 59 -19.78 -17.85 1.17
CA GLU A 59 -20.51 -19.08 0.85
C GLU A 59 -20.14 -19.62 -0.54
N GLY A 60 -20.38 -20.91 -0.75
CA GLY A 60 -20.26 -21.58 -2.05
C GLY A 60 -18.86 -21.55 -2.66
N GLU A 61 -18.80 -21.39 -3.98
CA GLU A 61 -17.56 -21.44 -4.76
C GLU A 61 -16.60 -20.29 -4.42
N VAL A 62 -17.13 -19.13 -4.00
CA VAL A 62 -16.31 -17.96 -3.61
C VAL A 62 -15.47 -18.29 -2.39
N LYS A 63 -16.07 -18.92 -1.36
CA LYS A 63 -15.34 -19.37 -0.17
C LYS A 63 -14.21 -20.34 -0.54
N ASN A 64 -14.51 -21.29 -1.42
CA ASN A 64 -13.54 -22.30 -1.87
C ASN A 64 -12.38 -21.68 -2.67
N TYR A 65 -12.67 -20.69 -3.51
CA TYR A 65 -11.64 -19.97 -4.28
C TYR A 65 -10.63 -19.24 -3.37
N TYR A 66 -11.13 -18.64 -2.28
CA TYR A 66 -10.36 -17.86 -1.31
C TYR A 66 -9.87 -18.66 -0.09
N ASN A 67 -9.79 -19.99 -0.20
CA ASN A 67 -9.26 -20.82 0.88
C ASN A 67 -7.83 -20.40 1.30
N PRO A 68 -7.51 -20.52 2.60
CA PRO A 68 -6.18 -20.21 3.08
C PRO A 68 -5.15 -21.20 2.54
N ASP A 69 -3.90 -20.77 2.44
CA ASP A 69 -2.78 -21.64 2.10
C ASP A 69 -2.40 -22.59 3.25
N GLY A 70 -1.38 -23.44 3.03
CA GLY A 70 -0.91 -24.40 4.03
C GLY A 70 -0.38 -23.78 5.33
N SER A 71 -0.06 -22.48 5.34
CA SER A 71 0.32 -21.74 6.54
C SER A 71 -0.87 -21.14 7.28
N GLY A 72 -2.07 -21.25 6.69
CA GLY A 72 -3.29 -20.60 7.15
C GLY A 72 -3.34 -19.11 6.79
N ASN A 73 -2.62 -18.68 5.76
CA ASN A 73 -2.67 -17.31 5.23
C ASN A 73 -3.68 -17.22 4.09
N TYR A 74 -4.52 -16.19 4.11
CA TYR A 74 -5.56 -15.94 3.12
C TYR A 74 -5.04 -15.11 1.94
N TYR A 75 -3.88 -15.47 1.39
CA TYR A 75 -3.14 -14.65 0.42
C TYR A 75 -4.01 -14.14 -0.74
N LYS A 76 -4.75 -15.02 -1.42
CA LYS A 76 -5.64 -14.62 -2.54
C LYS A 76 -6.71 -13.61 -2.12
N LEU A 77 -7.29 -13.79 -0.93
CA LEU A 77 -8.31 -12.90 -0.40
C LEU A 77 -7.72 -11.54 -0.02
N ARG A 78 -6.53 -11.54 0.58
CA ARG A 78 -5.82 -10.33 0.99
C ARG A 78 -5.35 -9.51 -0.22
N GLU A 79 -4.82 -10.16 -1.26
CA GLU A 79 -4.48 -9.52 -2.54
C GLU A 79 -5.71 -8.87 -3.18
N ALA A 80 -6.81 -9.64 -3.33
CA ALA A 80 -8.06 -9.12 -3.90
C ALA A 80 -8.64 -7.95 -3.06
N TRP A 81 -8.55 -8.05 -1.74
CA TRP A 81 -8.96 -6.96 -0.85
C TRP A 81 -8.10 -5.71 -1.06
N TRP A 82 -6.78 -5.86 -1.18
CA TRP A 82 -5.88 -4.74 -1.44
C TRP A 82 -6.21 -4.09 -2.79
N ASP A 83 -6.32 -4.88 -3.86
CA ASP A 83 -6.62 -4.37 -5.21
C ASP A 83 -7.89 -3.50 -5.25
N VAL A 84 -8.92 -3.89 -4.51
CA VAL A 84 -10.19 -3.14 -4.44
C VAL A 84 -10.08 -1.90 -3.54
N ASN A 85 -9.29 -1.95 -2.46
CA ASN A 85 -9.28 -0.90 -1.42
C ASN A 85 -8.09 0.06 -1.49
N ARG A 86 -7.04 -0.25 -2.28
CA ARG A 86 -5.80 0.53 -2.36
C ARG A 86 -6.03 2.02 -2.68
N ASN A 87 -7.05 2.32 -3.50
CA ASN A 87 -7.43 3.70 -3.83
C ASN A 87 -7.90 4.48 -2.58
N LYS A 88 -8.68 3.83 -1.71
CA LYS A 88 -9.16 4.41 -0.45
C LYS A 88 -8.08 4.52 0.61
N VAL A 89 -7.15 3.58 0.64
CA VAL A 89 -5.97 3.65 1.50
C VAL A 89 -5.09 4.84 1.07
N TRP A 90 -4.85 5.02 -0.23
CA TRP A 90 -4.09 6.16 -0.76
C TRP A 90 -4.73 7.51 -0.43
N GLU A 91 -6.05 7.63 -0.63
CA GLU A 91 -6.84 8.82 -0.25
C GLU A 91 -6.62 9.15 1.24
N SER A 92 -6.65 8.15 2.11
CA SER A 92 -6.45 8.32 3.55
C SER A 92 -5.02 8.77 3.91
N ILE A 93 -4.00 8.15 3.32
CA ILE A 93 -2.58 8.47 3.56
C ILE A 93 -2.23 9.88 3.08
N THR A 94 -2.82 10.32 1.96
CA THR A 94 -2.53 11.62 1.34
C THR A 94 -3.38 12.77 1.88
N CYS A 95 -4.33 12.51 2.80
CA CYS A 95 -5.24 13.51 3.37
C CYS A 95 -4.51 14.75 3.92
N GLY A 96 -3.36 14.53 4.59
CA GLY A 96 -2.54 15.60 5.15
C GLY A 96 -1.62 16.31 4.15
N ALA A 97 -1.40 15.78 2.95
CA ALA A 97 -0.42 16.31 2.02
C ALA A 97 -0.69 17.78 1.65
N LEU A 98 0.38 18.57 1.51
CA LEU A 98 0.24 19.98 1.17
C LEU A 98 -0.32 20.14 -0.26
N PRO A 99 -1.15 21.18 -0.51
CA PRO A 99 -1.76 21.40 -1.83
C PRO A 99 -0.75 21.39 -2.98
N LYS A 100 0.42 22.00 -2.79
CA LYS A 100 1.45 22.13 -3.83
C LYS A 100 2.26 20.86 -4.10
N SER A 101 2.12 19.81 -3.29
CA SER A 101 2.88 18.58 -3.46
C SER A 101 2.26 17.74 -4.58
N ALA A 102 3.07 17.37 -5.58
CA ALA A 102 2.66 16.50 -6.69
C ALA A 102 3.68 15.37 -6.85
N TYR A 103 3.20 14.15 -7.02
CA TYR A 103 4.03 12.97 -7.26
C TYR A 103 4.55 13.00 -8.70
N PHE A 104 5.86 12.81 -8.87
CA PHE A 104 6.53 12.79 -10.16
C PHE A 104 6.62 11.37 -10.71
N MET A 105 6.38 11.21 -12.00
CA MET A 105 6.52 9.96 -12.74
C MET A 105 7.23 10.24 -14.06
N GLN A 106 8.23 9.43 -14.39
CA GLN A 106 8.83 9.43 -15.73
C GLN A 106 8.12 8.40 -16.59
N SER A 107 7.62 8.80 -17.76
CA SER A 107 7.03 7.86 -18.72
C SER A 107 8.11 7.23 -19.62
N GLU A 108 7.77 6.12 -20.27
CA GLU A 108 8.62 5.49 -21.30
C GLU A 108 9.01 6.46 -22.43
N ASP A 109 8.12 7.39 -22.80
CA ASP A 109 8.37 8.45 -23.80
C ASP A 109 9.31 9.59 -23.33
N ASN A 110 10.01 9.43 -22.19
CA ASN A 110 10.78 10.50 -21.54
C ASN A 110 9.97 11.77 -21.20
N LYS A 111 8.64 11.66 -21.07
CA LYS A 111 7.79 12.75 -20.61
C LYS A 111 7.73 12.75 -19.09
N GLN A 112 7.80 13.95 -18.54
CA GLN A 112 7.59 14.19 -17.12
C GLN A 112 6.09 14.28 -16.85
N LEU A 113 5.57 13.35 -16.07
CA LEU A 113 4.18 13.31 -15.64
C LEU A 113 4.11 13.68 -14.16
N PHE A 114 3.08 14.44 -13.79
CA PHE A 114 2.83 14.81 -12.40
C PHE A 114 1.42 14.40 -12.00
N SER A 115 1.26 13.97 -10.76
CA SER A 115 -0.07 13.73 -10.19
C SER A 115 -0.85 15.03 -10.02
N TYR A 116 -2.15 14.89 -9.72
CA TYR A 116 -2.92 15.99 -9.13
C TYR A 116 -2.26 16.49 -7.83
N LEU A 117 -2.65 17.71 -7.43
CA LEU A 117 -2.29 18.32 -6.15
C LEU A 117 -2.51 17.39 -4.96
N LYS A 118 -1.78 17.61 -3.87
CA LYS A 118 -1.76 16.75 -2.68
C LYS A 118 -1.40 15.28 -3.00
N CYS A 119 -0.36 15.06 -3.79
CA CYS A 119 0.10 13.72 -4.16
C CYS A 119 -0.99 12.85 -4.81
N GLY A 120 -1.93 13.47 -5.55
CA GLY A 120 -3.03 12.74 -6.18
C GLY A 120 -4.22 12.42 -5.28
N HIS A 121 -4.34 13.04 -4.10
CA HIS A 121 -5.42 12.78 -3.13
C HIS A 121 -6.84 12.76 -3.74
N ASN A 122 -7.15 13.74 -4.60
CA ASN A 122 -8.49 13.88 -5.21
C ASN A 122 -8.65 13.13 -6.54
N LYS A 123 -7.69 12.27 -6.91
CA LYS A 123 -7.79 11.49 -8.14
C LYS A 123 -8.82 10.39 -7.91
N LYS A 124 -9.88 10.36 -8.74
CA LYS A 124 -10.96 9.34 -8.66
C LYS A 124 -10.54 7.95 -9.16
N ASN A 125 -9.35 7.84 -9.73
CA ASN A 125 -8.80 6.61 -10.32
C ASN A 125 -7.62 6.13 -9.46
N ASP A 126 -6.80 5.23 -10.01
CA ASP A 126 -5.69 4.61 -9.30
C ASP A 126 -4.66 5.61 -8.74
N PRO A 127 -4.06 5.30 -7.57
CA PRO A 127 -2.89 5.96 -7.02
C PRO A 127 -1.86 6.27 -8.11
N PRO A 128 -1.13 7.39 -8.01
CA PRO A 128 -0.10 7.74 -8.98
C PRO A 128 1.16 6.86 -8.83
N THR A 129 1.08 5.72 -8.14
CA THR A 129 2.20 4.82 -7.87
C THR A 129 1.75 3.37 -7.98
N ASN A 130 2.70 2.53 -8.41
CA ASN A 130 2.57 1.07 -8.43
C ASN A 130 3.66 0.41 -7.57
N LEU A 131 4.27 1.17 -6.65
CA LEU A 131 5.30 0.63 -5.74
C LEU A 131 4.77 -0.54 -4.90
N ASP A 132 3.48 -0.57 -4.59
CA ASP A 132 2.82 -1.70 -3.94
C ASP A 132 2.83 -2.99 -4.78
N TYR A 133 3.17 -2.96 -6.06
CA TYR A 133 3.40 -4.16 -6.89
C TYR A 133 4.89 -4.43 -7.17
N VAL A 134 5.80 -3.67 -6.56
CA VAL A 134 7.25 -3.90 -6.65
C VAL A 134 7.70 -4.70 -5.43
N PRO A 135 8.55 -5.74 -5.54
CA PRO A 135 9.01 -6.51 -4.37
C PRO A 135 9.67 -5.64 -3.29
N GLN A 136 9.30 -5.85 -2.01
CA GLN A 136 9.75 -5.03 -0.87
C GLN A 136 11.26 -4.84 -0.80
N TYR A 137 12.03 -5.92 -0.99
CA TYR A 137 13.50 -5.86 -0.98
C TYR A 137 14.05 -4.79 -1.94
N VAL A 138 13.51 -4.71 -3.16
CA VAL A 138 13.95 -3.74 -4.17
C VAL A 138 13.62 -2.31 -3.73
N ARG A 139 12.44 -2.10 -3.13
CA ARG A 139 12.01 -0.78 -2.66
C ARG A 139 12.86 -0.28 -1.51
N TRP A 140 13.16 -1.13 -0.53
CA TRP A 140 14.03 -0.77 0.59
C TRP A 140 15.47 -0.55 0.15
N PHE A 141 15.95 -1.31 -0.83
CA PHE A 141 17.28 -1.10 -1.39
C PHE A 141 17.39 0.25 -2.11
N GLU A 142 16.37 0.64 -2.89
CA GLU A 142 16.29 1.96 -3.54
C GLU A 142 16.15 3.09 -2.51
N GLU A 143 15.41 2.89 -1.42
CA GLU A 143 15.27 3.88 -0.37
C GLU A 143 16.58 4.13 0.41
N TRP A 144 17.43 3.11 0.53
CA TRP A 144 18.69 3.19 1.27
C TRP A 144 19.83 3.84 0.47
N ALA A 145 19.80 3.74 -0.86
CA ALA A 145 20.85 4.21 -1.77
C ALA A 145 21.00 5.74 -1.78
#